data_AF-D2Q2M6-F1
#
_entry.id   AF-D2Q2M6-F1
#
_cell.length_a   1.000
_cell.length_b   1.000
_cell.length_c   1.000
_cell.angle_alpha   90.00
_cell.angle_beta   90.00
_cell.angle_gamma   90.00
#
_symmetry.space_group_name_H-M   'P 1'
#
loop_
_entity.id
_entity.type
_entity.pdbx_description
1 polymer ?
#
loop_
_entity_poly.entity_id
_entity_poly.type
_entity_poly.pdbx_seq_one_letter_code
_entity_poly.pdbx_strand_id
1 'polypeptide(L)'
;MSQPLYTAMATSTGDGRAGGRAASNDGLLDVTLAVPHEMGGPGGATNPEQGGFSLSAALHAEFGGIDEATADALVAAAHTICPYSNATRGNIPGTVDATVA
;
A
#
# COMPACT_ATOMS: atom_id res chain seq x y z
N MET A 1 24.15 -0.17 -8.52
CA MET A 1 22.83 -0.66 -8.09
C MET A 1 22.79 -2.15 -8.37
N SER A 2 22.46 -2.99 -7.38
CA SER A 2 22.36 -4.44 -7.58
C SER A 2 21.16 -4.78 -8.44
N GLN A 3 21.20 -5.92 -9.14
CA GLN A 3 20.05 -6.43 -9.89
C GLN A 3 18.88 -6.72 -8.93
N PRO A 4 17.63 -6.43 -9.33
CA PRO A 4 16.46 -6.72 -8.49
C PRO A 4 16.28 -8.24 -8.35
N LEU A 5 15.95 -8.70 -7.13
CA LEU A 5 15.62 -10.10 -6.87
C LEU A 5 14.27 -10.50 -7.48
N TYR A 6 13.35 -9.55 -7.59
CA TYR A 6 12.02 -9.72 -8.19
C TYR A 6 11.54 -8.40 -8.82
N THR A 7 10.78 -8.50 -9.91
CA THR A 7 10.13 -7.34 -10.56
C THR A 7 8.70 -7.73 -10.91
N ALA A 8 7.72 -7.10 -10.26
CA ALA A 8 6.32 -7.19 -10.68
C ALA A 8 6.10 -6.26 -11.88
N MET A 9 5.30 -6.70 -12.85
CA MET A 9 4.82 -5.85 -13.94
C MET A 9 3.31 -5.88 -13.99
N ALA A 10 2.69 -4.71 -14.18
CA ALA A 10 1.26 -4.60 -14.45
C ALA A 10 1.03 -3.63 -15.61
N THR A 11 0.01 -3.91 -16.41
CA THR A 11 -0.42 -3.08 -17.54
C THR A 11 -1.80 -2.51 -17.23
N SER A 12 -1.94 -1.19 -17.35
CA SER A 12 -3.25 -0.54 -17.32
C SER A 12 -3.72 -0.23 -18.74
N THR A 13 -4.98 -0.53 -19.04
CA THR A 13 -5.60 -0.38 -20.37
C THR A 13 -6.97 0.31 -20.25
N GLY A 14 -7.49 0.81 -21.39
CA GLY A 14 -8.71 1.62 -21.45
C GLY A 14 -8.48 3.07 -21.03
N ASP A 15 -9.56 3.80 -20.71
CA ASP A 15 -9.52 5.22 -20.34
C ASP A 15 -9.18 5.45 -18.85
N GLY A 16 -8.32 4.59 -18.28
CA GLY A 16 -7.92 4.66 -16.87
C GLY A 16 -9.11 4.50 -15.92
N ARG A 17 -9.40 5.50 -15.10
CA ARG A 17 -10.55 5.45 -14.16
C ARG A 17 -11.91 5.48 -14.84
N ALA A 18 -11.99 5.85 -16.10
CA ALA A 18 -13.25 5.86 -16.83
C ALA A 18 -13.58 4.45 -17.38
N GLY A 19 -13.55 3.43 -16.52
CA GLY A 19 -13.88 2.05 -16.87
C GLY A 19 -12.72 1.22 -17.45
N GLY A 20 -11.47 1.63 -17.21
CA GLY A 20 -10.28 0.88 -17.60
C GLY A 20 -10.02 -0.33 -16.72
N ARG A 21 -8.91 -1.02 -16.99
CA ARG A 21 -8.49 -2.25 -16.32
C ARG A 21 -7.00 -2.18 -15.98
N ALA A 22 -6.58 -2.78 -14.89
CA ALA A 22 -5.17 -3.00 -14.58
C ALA A 22 -4.93 -4.48 -14.29
N ALA A 23 -3.98 -5.10 -14.97
CA ALA A 23 -3.66 -6.51 -14.82
C ALA A 23 -2.15 -6.74 -14.69
N SER A 24 -1.74 -7.61 -13.76
CA SER A 24 -0.35 -8.07 -13.64
C SER A 24 0.00 -9.03 -14.77
N ASN A 25 1.29 -9.11 -15.11
CA ASN A 25 1.79 -9.98 -16.19
C ASN A 25 1.66 -11.48 -15.86
N ASP A 26 1.55 -11.82 -14.57
CA ASP A 26 1.27 -13.17 -14.08
C ASP A 26 -0.24 -13.46 -13.91
N GLY A 27 -1.11 -12.46 -14.16
CA GLY A 27 -2.56 -12.59 -14.09
C GLY A 27 -3.14 -12.76 -12.68
N LEU A 28 -2.32 -12.70 -11.63
CA LEU A 28 -2.78 -12.86 -10.24
C LEU A 28 -3.51 -11.62 -9.72
N LEU A 29 -3.21 -10.44 -10.26
CA LEU A 29 -3.91 -9.19 -9.98
C LEU A 29 -4.59 -8.72 -11.25
N ASP A 30 -5.90 -8.58 -11.22
CA ASP A 30 -6.68 -8.14 -12.36
C ASP A 30 -7.93 -7.40 -11.88
N VAL A 31 -7.97 -6.09 -12.11
CA VAL A 31 -8.97 -5.20 -11.52
C VAL A 31 -9.53 -4.22 -12.53
N THR A 32 -10.81 -3.90 -12.38
CA THR A 32 -11.48 -2.80 -13.10
C THR A 32 -11.30 -1.50 -12.32
N LEU A 33 -11.14 -0.39 -13.03
CA LEU A 33 -10.95 0.94 -12.48
C LEU A 33 -12.19 1.81 -12.69
N ALA A 34 -12.56 2.57 -11.65
CA ALA A 34 -13.66 3.54 -11.70
C ALA A 34 -13.26 4.90 -11.13
N VAL A 35 -13.93 5.97 -11.52
CA VAL A 35 -13.84 7.26 -10.82
C VAL A 35 -14.65 7.15 -9.51
N PRO A 36 -14.08 7.51 -8.34
CA PRO A 36 -14.80 7.49 -7.07
C PRO A 36 -16.07 8.34 -7.06
N HIS A 37 -17.04 7.98 -6.22
CA HIS A 37 -18.28 8.75 -6.09
C HIS A 37 -18.03 10.17 -5.56
N GLU A 38 -17.06 10.29 -4.65
CA GLU A 38 -16.58 11.52 -4.03
C GLU A 38 -15.94 12.48 -5.05
N MET A 39 -15.54 11.97 -6.22
CA MET A 39 -15.02 12.75 -7.34
C MET A 39 -16.07 12.96 -8.46
N GLY A 40 -17.34 12.67 -8.19
CA GLY A 40 -18.44 12.78 -9.17
C GLY A 40 -18.50 11.61 -10.16
N GLY A 41 -17.80 10.51 -9.88
CA GLY A 41 -17.82 9.30 -10.69
C GLY A 41 -18.93 8.32 -10.32
N PRO A 42 -19.11 7.26 -11.13
CA PRO A 42 -20.10 6.22 -10.85
C PRO A 42 -19.71 5.33 -9.66
N GLY A 43 -18.45 5.33 -9.23
CA GLY A 43 -17.94 4.38 -8.24
C GLY A 43 -18.02 2.93 -8.72
N GLY A 44 -18.03 1.97 -7.79
CA GLY A 44 -18.30 0.56 -8.10
C GLY A 44 -17.10 -0.27 -8.58
N ALA A 45 -15.89 0.30 -8.64
CA ALA A 45 -14.65 -0.42 -8.85
C ALA A 45 -13.50 0.23 -8.06
N THR A 46 -12.33 -0.43 -8.00
CA THR A 46 -11.12 0.14 -7.37
C THR A 46 -10.62 1.34 -8.18
N ASN A 47 -9.73 2.14 -7.62
CA ASN A 47 -9.20 3.33 -8.28
C ASN A 47 -7.75 3.58 -7.87
N PRO A 48 -6.99 4.34 -8.69
CA PRO A 48 -5.65 4.76 -8.34
C PRO A 48 -5.56 5.68 -7.12
N GLU A 49 -6.63 6.25 -6.53
CA GLU A 49 -6.65 7.05 -5.27
C GLU A 49 -6.63 6.18 -4.02
N GLN A 50 -7.00 4.90 -4.15
CA GLN A 50 -6.40 3.85 -3.33
C GLN A 50 -4.85 3.81 -3.51
N GLY A 51 -4.30 4.74 -4.32
CA GLY A 51 -2.94 5.30 -4.40
C GLY A 51 -2.83 6.84 -4.72
N GLY A 52 -3.75 7.72 -4.24
CA GLY A 52 -3.52 9.17 -3.97
C GLY A 52 -4.41 10.26 -4.62
N PHE A 53 -4.77 11.43 -4.04
CA PHE A 53 -4.49 12.18 -2.77
C PHE A 53 -3.10 12.06 -2.12
N SER A 54 -2.75 12.98 -1.20
CA SER A 54 -1.56 12.78 -0.36
C SER A 54 -1.74 11.50 0.43
N LEU A 55 -0.90 10.51 0.18
CA LEU A 55 -0.94 9.26 0.95
C LEU A 55 -0.43 9.56 2.36
N SER A 56 -1.00 8.88 3.35
CA SER A 56 -0.43 8.73 4.69
C SER A 56 -0.69 7.30 5.13
N ALA A 57 0.29 6.68 5.78
CA ALA A 57 0.14 5.30 6.26
C ALA A 57 0.26 5.27 7.79
N ALA A 58 -0.73 4.67 8.45
CA ALA A 58 -0.65 4.28 9.86
C ALA A 58 -0.69 2.76 9.90
N LEU A 59 0.35 2.13 10.45
CA LEU A 59 0.40 0.68 10.62
C LEU A 59 0.39 0.32 12.10
N HIS A 60 -0.68 -0.36 12.50
CA HIS A 60 -0.82 -0.96 13.81
C HIS A 60 -0.43 -2.43 13.76
N ALA A 61 0.37 -2.91 14.71
CA ALA A 61 0.71 -4.32 14.85
C ALA A 61 0.30 -4.85 16.23
N GLU A 62 -0.44 -5.95 16.24
CA GLU A 62 -0.84 -6.64 17.46
C GLU A 62 0.07 -7.83 17.72
N PHE A 63 0.52 -7.95 18.97
CA PHE A 63 1.39 -9.05 19.41
C PHE A 63 0.77 -9.79 20.59
N GLY A 64 1.08 -11.09 20.67
CA GLY A 64 0.75 -11.92 21.84
C GLY A 64 2.01 -12.50 22.46
N GLY A 65 2.06 -12.58 23.79
CA GLY A 65 3.12 -13.29 24.52
C GLY A 65 4.45 -12.54 24.65
N ILE A 66 4.47 -11.24 24.38
CA ILE A 66 5.61 -10.33 24.64
C ILE A 66 5.13 -9.12 25.44
N ASP A 67 6.03 -8.39 26.09
CA ASP A 67 5.68 -7.12 26.70
C ASP A 67 5.60 -5.98 25.67
N GLU A 68 4.90 -4.90 26.04
CA GLU A 68 4.66 -3.74 25.18
C GLU A 68 5.96 -3.08 24.70
N ALA A 69 6.98 -2.98 25.56
CA ALA A 69 8.25 -2.38 25.18
C ALA A 69 8.99 -3.21 24.12
N THR A 70 8.88 -4.54 24.21
CA THR A 70 9.40 -5.45 23.19
C THR A 70 8.61 -5.33 21.88
N ALA A 71 7.28 -5.21 21.94
CA ALA A 71 6.43 -5.01 20.76
C ALA A 71 6.77 -3.71 20.02
N ASP A 72 6.88 -2.60 20.74
CA ASP A 72 7.30 -1.29 20.22
C ASP A 72 8.67 -1.36 19.56
N ALA A 73 9.64 -2.00 20.21
CA ALA A 73 10.99 -2.15 19.67
C ALA A 73 10.99 -2.96 18.36
N LEU A 74 10.18 -4.03 18.28
CA LEU A 74 10.05 -4.85 17.08
C LEU A 74 9.41 -4.09 15.92
N VAL A 75 8.32 -3.35 16.17
CA VAL A 75 7.65 -2.54 15.15
C VAL A 75 8.56 -1.41 14.65
N ALA A 76 9.27 -0.73 15.56
CA ALA A 76 10.22 0.30 15.19
C ALA A 76 11.35 -0.29 14.33
N ALA A 77 11.91 -1.44 14.70
CA ALA A 77 12.94 -2.12 13.92
C ALA A 77 12.41 -2.55 12.54
N ALA A 78 11.22 -3.14 12.46
CA ALA A 78 10.58 -3.54 11.21
C ALA A 78 10.37 -2.35 10.26
N HIS A 79 9.96 -1.18 10.79
CA HIS A 79 9.78 0.04 10.02
C HIS A 79 11.09 0.55 9.37
N THR A 80 12.26 0.22 9.93
CA THR A 80 13.55 0.57 9.31
C THR A 80 13.90 -0.29 8.09
N ILE A 81 13.44 -1.54 8.04
CA ILE A 81 13.80 -2.50 7.00
C ILE A 81 12.69 -2.72 5.96
N CYS A 82 11.44 -2.41 6.29
CA CYS A 82 10.29 -2.62 5.41
C CYS A 82 10.49 -1.88 4.08
N PRO A 83 10.46 -2.58 2.92
CA PRO A 83 10.67 -1.97 1.61
C PRO A 83 9.72 -0.81 1.33
N TYR A 84 8.46 -0.94 1.76
CA TYR A 84 7.46 0.13 1.61
C TYR A 84 7.81 1.34 2.46
N SER A 85 8.17 1.15 3.74
CA SER A 85 8.57 2.25 4.62
C SER A 85 9.81 2.99 4.10
N ASN A 86 10.76 2.28 3.49
CA ASN A 86 11.92 2.90 2.85
C ASN A 86 11.56 3.65 1.55
N ALA A 87 10.66 3.11 0.74
CA ALA A 87 10.20 3.75 -0.50
C ALA A 87 9.38 5.02 -0.25
N THR A 88 8.67 5.09 0.87
CA THR A 88 7.78 6.21 1.22
C THR A 88 8.40 7.25 2.14
N ARG A 89 9.55 6.95 2.77
CA ARG A 89 10.20 7.83 3.75
C ARG A 89 10.51 9.20 3.15
N GLY A 90 10.01 10.25 3.81
CA GLY A 90 10.20 11.64 3.39
C GLY A 90 9.27 12.11 2.27
N ASN A 91 8.51 11.20 1.64
CA ASN A 91 7.53 11.54 0.61
C ASN A 91 6.11 11.65 1.18
N ILE A 92 5.76 10.79 2.15
CA ILE A 92 4.44 10.75 2.79
C ILE A 92 4.54 10.60 4.31
N PRO A 93 3.57 11.08 5.11
CA PRO A 93 3.52 10.81 6.54
C PRO A 93 3.33 9.30 6.81
N GLY A 94 4.18 8.74 7.65
CA GLY A 94 4.12 7.34 8.08
C GLY A 94 4.23 7.22 9.59
N THR A 95 3.24 6.60 10.24
CA THR A 95 3.28 6.25 11.66
C THR A 95 3.16 4.75 11.84
N VAL A 96 3.86 4.22 12.84
CA VAL A 96 3.75 2.82 13.24
C VAL A 96 3.56 2.76 14.75
N ASP A 97 2.72 1.85 15.20
CA ASP A 97 2.43 1.61 16.61
C ASP A 97 2.13 0.13 16.85
N ALA A 98 2.27 -0.29 18.10
CA ALA A 98 2.02 -1.66 18.53
C ALA A 98 0.98 -1.69 19.66
N THR A 99 0.30 -2.83 19.82
CA THR A 99 -0.34 -3.22 21.09
C THR A 99 -0.04 -4.67 21.41
N VAL A 100 -0.05 -5.00 22.69
CA VAL A 100 -0.09 -6.38 23.18
C VAL A 100 -1.51 -6.74 23.64
N ALA A 101 -2.01 -7.89 23.16
CA ALA A 101 -3.30 -8.47 23.54
C ALA A 101 -3.23 -9.37 24.79
#